data_AF-A0A1I2X639-F1
#
_entry.id   AF-A0A1I2X639-F1
#
_cell.length_a   1.000
_cell.length_b   1.000
_cell.length_c   1.000
_cell.angle_alpha   90.00
_cell.angle_beta   90.00
_cell.angle_gamma   90.00
#
_symmetry.space_group_name_H-M   'P 1'
#
loop_
_entity.id
_entity.type
_entity.pdbx_description
1 polymer ?
#
loop_
_entity_poly.entity_id
_entity_poly.type
_entity_poly.pdbx_seq_one_letter_code
_entity_poly.pdbx_strand_id
1 'polypeptide(L)'
;MQAPRSGASEATWIIRAVVVAVIGWVVVFALIGKWTLRGGDFREDRESFRDNLMVEDGMPVALPVDLPPGYQVPDGYGSGGPADGPPDSTSVSFPPTDRAKAKDHLRDVELCAEHAANTSGGCPTDIGGTTIVRTVDGVRVHITLRDHNETNRLAWQNVPLTTDFDMVSWLH
;
A
#
# COMPACT_ATOMS: atom_id res chain seq x y z
N MET A 1 -14.02 21.75 -73.43
CA MET A 1 -15.04 21.54 -72.38
C MET A 1 -14.83 20.15 -71.79
N GLN A 2 -14.41 20.04 -70.52
CA GLN A 2 -14.89 19.06 -69.53
C GLN A 2 -14.05 19.15 -68.25
N ALA A 3 -14.77 19.08 -67.13
CA ALA A 3 -14.45 19.58 -65.81
C ALA A 3 -13.52 18.67 -64.97
N PRO A 4 -12.84 19.22 -63.94
CA PRO A 4 -12.14 18.44 -62.93
C PRO A 4 -13.15 17.72 -62.00
N ARG A 5 -12.94 16.41 -61.80
CA ARG A 5 -13.71 15.60 -60.83
C ARG A 5 -13.21 15.86 -59.42
N SER A 6 -14.12 16.35 -58.58
CA SER A 6 -14.02 16.53 -57.14
C SER A 6 -13.82 15.20 -56.41
N GLY A 7 -12.64 14.98 -55.83
CA GLY A 7 -12.32 13.86 -54.94
C GLY A 7 -12.25 14.24 -53.45
N ALA A 8 -13.05 15.21 -53.02
CA ALA A 8 -12.91 15.86 -51.71
C ALA A 8 -14.07 15.60 -50.72
N SER A 9 -14.91 14.57 -50.92
CA SER A 9 -16.10 14.36 -50.09
C SER A 9 -16.12 13.10 -49.22
N GLU A 10 -15.28 12.09 -49.44
CA GLU A 10 -15.34 10.84 -48.66
C GLU A 10 -14.47 10.84 -47.39
N ALA A 11 -13.30 11.48 -47.42
CA ALA A 11 -12.37 11.46 -46.28
C ALA A 11 -12.92 12.21 -45.05
N THR A 12 -13.76 13.22 -45.26
CA THR A 12 -14.27 14.10 -44.20
C THR A 12 -15.30 13.42 -43.29
N TRP A 13 -16.05 12.44 -43.81
CA TRP A 13 -17.05 11.71 -43.03
C TRP A 13 -16.40 10.69 -42.08
N ILE A 14 -15.35 10.02 -42.53
CA ILE A 14 -14.61 9.01 -41.73
C ILE A 14 -13.93 9.70 -40.54
N ILE A 15 -13.29 10.85 -40.75
CA ILE A 15 -12.62 11.59 -39.67
C ILE A 15 -13.62 12.06 -38.61
N ARG A 16 -14.81 12.53 -39.02
CA ARG A 16 -15.85 12.96 -38.08
C ARG A 16 -16.39 11.80 -37.24
N ALA A 17 -16.56 10.60 -37.82
CA ALA A 17 -17.02 9.43 -37.09
C ALA A 17 -16.01 8.97 -36.03
N VAL A 18 -14.71 8.99 -36.34
CA VAL A 18 -13.65 8.61 -35.40
C VAL A 18 -13.58 9.59 -34.23
N VAL A 19 -13.66 10.89 -34.48
CA VAL A 19 -13.60 11.91 -33.43
C VAL A 19 -14.77 11.79 -32.44
N VAL A 20 -15.99 11.52 -32.93
CA VAL A 20 -17.16 11.33 -32.04
C VAL A 20 -17.03 10.06 -31.20
N ALA A 21 -16.51 8.97 -31.77
CA ALA A 21 -16.29 7.73 -31.02
C ALA A 21 -15.24 7.89 -29.91
N VAL A 22 -14.14 8.61 -30.17
CA VAL A 22 -13.09 8.86 -29.18
C VAL A 22 -13.58 9.76 -28.04
N ILE A 23 -14.32 10.83 -28.36
CA ILE A 23 -14.89 11.73 -27.34
C ILE A 23 -15.91 10.98 -26.48
N GLY A 24 -16.76 10.14 -27.08
CA GLY A 24 -17.69 9.30 -26.34
C GLY A 24 -17.00 8.34 -25.36
N TRP A 25 -15.90 7.72 -25.77
CA TRP A 25 -15.10 6.84 -24.92
C TRP A 25 -14.41 7.59 -23.77
N VAL A 26 -13.87 8.79 -24.01
CA VAL A 26 -13.24 9.61 -22.96
C VAL A 26 -14.26 10.06 -21.91
N VAL A 27 -15.49 10.40 -22.31
CA VAL A 27 -16.55 10.79 -21.37
C VAL A 27 -17.03 9.59 -20.55
N VAL A 28 -17.12 8.40 -21.15
CA VAL A 28 -17.45 7.16 -20.43
C VAL A 28 -16.36 6.80 -19.41
N PHE A 29 -15.08 6.88 -19.76
CA PHE A 29 -13.99 6.67 -18.80
C PHE A 29 -13.91 7.76 -17.73
N ALA A 30 -14.20 9.02 -18.07
CA ALA A 30 -14.24 10.10 -17.09
C ALA A 30 -15.42 9.98 -16.12
N LEU A 31 -16.55 9.38 -16.54
CA LEU A 31 -17.71 9.13 -15.68
C LEU A 31 -17.57 7.85 -14.85
N ILE A 32 -16.96 6.79 -15.40
CA ILE A 32 -16.66 5.55 -14.67
C ILE A 32 -15.52 5.78 -13.66
N GLY A 33 -14.45 6.50 -14.04
CA GLY A 33 -13.35 6.84 -13.14
C GLY A 33 -13.75 7.76 -11.98
N LYS A 34 -14.90 8.45 -12.11
CA LYS A 34 -15.46 9.28 -11.03
C LYS A 34 -16.36 8.47 -10.07
N TRP A 35 -16.75 7.24 -10.44
CA TRP A 35 -17.55 6.34 -9.60
C TRP A 35 -16.71 5.29 -8.86
N THR A 36 -15.50 4.99 -9.31
CA THR A 36 -14.56 4.12 -8.58
C THR A 36 -13.68 4.83 -7.54
N LEU A 37 -13.78 6.16 -7.43
CA LEU A 37 -13.18 6.94 -6.34
C LEU A 37 -14.22 7.34 -5.27
N ARG A 38 -15.38 6.70 -5.27
CA ARG A 38 -16.34 6.81 -4.18
C ARG A 38 -15.81 5.92 -3.05
N GLY A 39 -15.24 6.57 -2.04
CA GLY A 39 -14.61 5.93 -0.88
C GLY A 39 -15.40 4.72 -0.42
N GLY A 40 -14.73 3.56 -0.41
CA GLY A 40 -15.12 2.51 0.50
C GLY A 40 -15.18 3.12 1.90
N ASP A 41 -16.23 2.77 2.64
CA ASP A 41 -16.43 3.27 3.99
C ASP A 41 -15.19 2.91 4.83
N PHE A 42 -14.31 3.90 5.08
CA PHE A 42 -13.09 3.74 5.88
C PHE A 42 -13.35 3.11 7.27
N ARG A 43 -14.60 3.16 7.75
CA ARG A 43 -15.05 2.46 8.96
C ARG A 43 -15.14 0.94 8.79
N GLU A 44 -15.60 0.46 7.65
CA GLU A 44 -15.68 -0.98 7.34
C GLU A 44 -14.25 -1.54 7.17
N ASP A 45 -13.34 -0.75 6.61
CA ASP A 45 -11.90 -1.06 6.55
C ASP A 45 -11.25 -1.07 7.93
N ARG A 46 -11.61 -0.17 8.87
CA ARG A 46 -11.07 -0.16 10.25
C ARG A 46 -11.52 -1.38 11.06
N GLU A 47 -12.80 -1.75 11.00
CA GLU A 47 -13.32 -2.93 11.72
C GLU A 47 -12.75 -4.22 11.11
N SER A 48 -12.70 -4.32 9.77
CA SER A 48 -12.04 -5.42 9.09
C SER A 48 -10.53 -5.47 9.39
N PHE A 49 -9.85 -4.33 9.45
CA PHE A 49 -8.43 -4.24 9.80
C PHE A 49 -8.19 -4.69 11.24
N ARG A 50 -9.00 -4.17 12.18
CA ARG A 50 -8.92 -4.55 13.60
C ARG A 50 -9.26 -6.02 13.79
N ASP A 51 -10.25 -6.55 13.10
CA ASP A 51 -10.61 -7.95 13.18
C ASP A 51 -9.48 -8.81 12.58
N ASN A 52 -8.95 -8.49 11.39
CA ASN A 52 -7.83 -9.25 10.83
C ASN A 52 -6.54 -9.17 11.70
N LEU A 53 -6.28 -8.06 12.38
CA LEU A 53 -5.12 -7.92 13.28
C LEU A 53 -5.34 -8.48 14.69
N MET A 54 -6.56 -8.43 15.22
CA MET A 54 -6.88 -8.89 16.58
C MET A 54 -7.37 -10.35 16.62
N VAL A 55 -7.78 -10.93 15.49
CA VAL A 55 -8.29 -12.31 15.42
C VAL A 55 -7.15 -13.34 15.53
N GLU A 56 -5.90 -13.02 15.20
CA GLU A 56 -4.77 -13.94 15.36
C GLU A 56 -4.02 -13.74 16.69
N ASP A 57 -4.71 -13.97 17.82
CA ASP A 57 -4.07 -14.44 19.07
C ASP A 57 -3.29 -13.44 19.96
N GLY A 58 -3.69 -12.15 19.99
CA GLY A 58 -3.38 -11.26 21.13
C GLY A 58 -1.95 -10.72 21.21
N MET A 59 -1.15 -10.86 20.16
CA MET A 59 0.16 -10.22 20.04
C MET A 59 0.00 -8.77 19.52
N PRO A 60 0.50 -7.74 20.25
CA PRO A 60 0.38 -6.36 19.80
C PRO A 60 1.14 -6.07 18.50
N VAL A 61 0.45 -5.49 17.53
CA VAL A 61 1.08 -4.98 16.30
C VAL A 61 1.45 -3.52 16.48
N ALA A 62 2.69 -3.17 16.13
CA ALA A 62 3.13 -1.78 16.09
C ALA A 62 2.97 -1.23 14.66
N LEU A 63 2.18 -0.16 14.53
CA LEU A 63 1.86 0.49 13.27
C LEU A 63 2.39 1.92 13.22
N PRO A 64 2.65 2.47 12.03
CA PRO A 64 2.98 3.87 11.89
C PRO A 64 1.76 4.72 12.24
N VAL A 65 1.95 5.76 13.07
CA VAL A 65 0.91 6.75 13.35
C VAL A 65 0.46 7.40 12.04
N ASP A 66 1.41 7.81 11.21
CA ASP A 66 1.19 8.34 9.86
C ASP A 66 1.99 7.51 8.86
N LEU A 67 1.39 7.17 7.71
CA LEU A 67 2.10 6.46 6.65
C LEU A 67 3.17 7.36 6.00
N PRO A 68 4.42 6.89 5.86
CA PRO A 68 5.41 7.59 5.07
C PRO A 68 4.91 7.83 3.63
N PRO A 69 5.18 9.01 3.05
CA PRO A 69 4.72 9.33 1.70
C PRO A 69 5.18 8.30 0.67
N GLY A 70 4.27 7.92 -0.22
CA GLY A 70 4.55 6.96 -1.28
C GLY A 70 4.15 5.53 -0.98
N TYR A 71 3.63 5.25 0.22
CA TYR A 71 3.05 3.96 0.62
C TYR A 71 1.53 3.99 0.67
N GLN A 72 0.92 2.83 0.48
CA GLN A 72 -0.51 2.58 0.64
C GLN A 72 -0.77 1.93 2.01
N VAL A 73 -2.04 1.84 2.39
CA VAL A 73 -2.47 1.03 3.54
C VAL A 73 -2.07 -0.44 3.33
N PRO A 74 -1.93 -1.22 4.41
CA PRO A 74 -1.49 -2.61 4.29
C PRO A 74 -2.38 -3.48 3.40
N ASP A 75 -1.75 -4.37 2.65
CA ASP A 75 -2.42 -5.38 1.81
C ASP A 75 -2.09 -6.82 2.22
N GLY A 76 -1.22 -7.01 3.21
CA GLY A 76 -0.79 -8.31 3.69
C GLY A 76 -0.55 -8.33 5.20
N TYR A 77 -1.00 -9.40 5.83
CA TYR A 77 -0.85 -9.70 7.25
C TYR A 77 -0.31 -11.12 7.41
N GLY A 78 0.43 -11.36 8.48
CA GLY A 78 0.86 -12.70 8.83
C GLY A 78 1.19 -12.81 10.30
N SER A 79 1.21 -14.05 10.78
CA SER A 79 1.67 -14.42 12.12
C SER A 79 2.71 -15.53 12.04
N GLY A 80 3.73 -15.45 12.87
CA GLY A 80 4.72 -16.51 13.07
C GLY A 80 4.57 -17.13 14.45
N GLY A 81 4.80 -18.44 14.56
CA GLY A 81 4.75 -19.13 15.84
C GLY A 81 4.73 -20.66 15.74
N PRO A 82 4.77 -21.34 16.89
CA PRO A 82 4.56 -22.79 16.96
C PRO A 82 3.14 -23.16 16.49
N ALA A 83 3.00 -24.30 15.81
CA ALA A 83 1.73 -24.74 15.20
C ALA A 83 0.55 -24.89 16.19
N ASP A 84 0.83 -25.18 17.46
CA ASP A 84 -0.17 -25.44 18.50
C ASP A 84 -0.05 -24.45 19.69
N GLY A 85 0.50 -23.26 19.47
CA GLY A 85 0.68 -22.23 20.51
C GLY A 85 0.34 -20.84 20.02
N PRO A 86 0.31 -19.83 20.91
CA PRO A 86 0.12 -18.45 20.49
C PRO A 86 1.25 -18.01 19.55
N PRO A 87 0.99 -17.10 18.61
CA PRO A 87 2.00 -16.54 17.75
C PRO A 87 3.02 -15.79 18.59
N ASP A 88 4.26 -15.90 18.15
CA ASP A 88 5.39 -15.24 18.78
C ASP A 88 5.87 -14.02 17.97
N SER A 89 5.33 -13.86 16.75
CA SER A 89 5.44 -12.67 15.92
C SER A 89 4.19 -12.40 15.08
N THR A 90 4.03 -11.14 14.69
CA THR A 90 2.99 -10.66 13.77
C THR A 90 3.63 -9.73 12.76
N SER A 91 3.28 -9.83 11.47
CA SER A 91 3.78 -8.94 10.44
C SER A 91 2.68 -8.28 9.62
N VAL A 92 2.99 -7.07 9.13
CA VAL A 92 2.13 -6.23 8.29
C VAL A 92 2.97 -5.68 7.15
N SER A 93 2.48 -5.85 5.93
CA SER A 93 3.16 -5.40 4.70
C SER A 93 2.50 -4.16 4.12
N PHE A 94 3.31 -3.17 3.77
CA PHE A 94 2.90 -1.89 3.19
C PHE A 94 3.43 -1.79 1.76
N PRO A 95 2.58 -1.88 0.73
CA PRO A 95 3.02 -1.75 -0.65
C PRO A 95 3.20 -0.27 -1.01
N PRO A 96 4.13 0.07 -1.92
CA PRO A 96 4.25 1.41 -2.44
C PRO A 96 3.06 1.74 -3.35
N THR A 97 2.73 3.03 -3.47
CA THR A 97 1.84 3.54 -4.53
C THR A 97 2.45 3.30 -5.91
N ASP A 98 1.62 3.12 -6.94
CA ASP A 98 2.10 2.95 -8.33
C ASP A 98 3.05 4.06 -8.77
N ARG A 99 2.76 5.30 -8.35
CA ARG A 99 3.61 6.46 -8.62
C ARG A 99 4.97 6.34 -7.97
N ALA A 100 5.04 6.01 -6.67
CA ALA A 100 6.30 5.89 -5.95
C ALA A 100 7.12 4.68 -6.44
N LYS A 101 6.45 3.58 -6.77
CA LYS A 101 7.08 2.41 -7.41
C LYS A 101 7.72 2.76 -8.76
N ALA A 102 7.01 3.53 -9.60
CA ALA A 102 7.51 3.92 -10.93
C ALA A 102 8.61 4.99 -10.87
N LYS A 103 8.46 5.98 -9.98
CA LYS A 103 9.33 7.16 -9.92
C LYS A 103 10.53 7.00 -9.00
N ASP A 104 10.29 6.51 -7.79
CA ASP A 104 11.27 6.48 -6.70
C ASP A 104 11.77 5.05 -6.43
N HIS A 105 11.30 4.09 -7.22
CA HIS A 105 11.65 2.67 -7.17
C HIS A 105 11.44 2.02 -5.79
N LEU A 106 10.47 2.55 -5.03
CA LEU A 106 10.13 2.02 -3.72
C LEU A 106 9.64 0.57 -3.83
N ARG A 107 9.91 -0.20 -2.78
CA ARG A 107 9.42 -1.57 -2.60
C ARG A 107 8.63 -1.68 -1.32
N ASP A 108 7.97 -2.83 -1.17
CA ASP A 108 7.16 -3.14 -0.01
C ASP A 108 8.01 -3.06 1.25
N VAL A 109 7.42 -2.53 2.30
CA VAL A 109 8.00 -2.48 3.65
C VAL A 109 7.21 -3.41 4.54
N GLU A 110 7.93 -4.26 5.25
CA GLU A 110 7.33 -5.20 6.20
C GLU A 110 7.65 -4.73 7.62
N LEU A 111 6.61 -4.58 8.44
CA LEU A 111 6.72 -4.40 9.87
C LEU A 111 6.45 -5.75 10.52
N CYS A 112 7.45 -6.33 11.16
CA CYS A 112 7.27 -7.52 11.99
C CYS A 112 7.47 -7.15 13.46
N ALA A 113 6.49 -7.43 14.30
CA ALA A 113 6.55 -7.25 15.74
C ALA A 113 6.69 -8.61 16.43
N GLU A 114 7.57 -8.68 17.43
CA GLU A 114 7.74 -9.84 18.31
C GLU A 114 7.88 -9.35 19.77
N HIS A 115 7.59 -10.21 20.75
CA HIS A 115 7.86 -9.88 22.14
C HIS A 115 9.36 -9.59 22.35
N ALA A 116 9.70 -8.50 23.05
CA ALA A 116 11.10 -8.13 23.27
C ALA A 116 11.91 -9.21 24.04
N ALA A 117 11.22 -10.02 24.84
CA ALA A 117 11.80 -11.13 25.59
C ALA A 117 11.97 -12.42 24.77
N ASN A 118 11.40 -12.49 23.56
CA ASN A 118 11.53 -13.66 22.71
C ASN A 118 12.95 -13.71 22.11
N THR A 119 13.63 -14.84 22.30
CA THR A 119 14.96 -15.13 21.71
C THR A 119 14.88 -16.13 20.55
N SER A 120 13.68 -16.65 20.27
CA SER A 120 13.44 -17.71 19.28
C SER A 120 13.44 -17.21 17.84
N GLY A 121 13.30 -15.89 17.63
CA GLY A 121 13.43 -15.22 16.34
C GLY A 121 12.21 -15.41 15.44
N GLY A 122 11.06 -14.86 15.83
CA GLY A 122 9.83 -14.90 15.02
C GLY A 122 9.84 -13.87 13.88
N CYS A 123 10.62 -12.80 14.02
CA CYS A 123 10.86 -11.82 12.96
C CYS A 123 12.16 -12.07 12.19
N PRO A 124 12.22 -11.72 10.89
CA PRO A 124 13.44 -11.87 10.10
C PRO A 124 14.58 -11.07 10.73
N THR A 125 15.73 -11.73 10.92
CA THR A 125 16.98 -11.06 11.31
C THR A 125 17.51 -10.23 10.14
N ASP A 126 18.31 -9.19 10.41
CA ASP A 126 18.75 -8.25 9.37
C ASP A 126 19.45 -8.94 8.19
N ILE A 127 18.73 -9.08 7.07
CA ILE A 127 19.27 -9.61 5.81
C ILE A 127 19.83 -8.42 5.01
N GLY A 128 21.15 -8.25 5.05
CA GLY A 128 21.84 -7.31 4.18
C GLY A 128 21.73 -5.83 4.55
N GLY A 129 21.53 -5.49 5.84
CA GLY A 129 21.54 -4.10 6.31
C GLY A 129 20.26 -3.33 5.99
N THR A 130 19.18 -4.04 5.69
CA THR A 130 17.89 -3.50 5.24
C THR A 130 16.86 -3.38 6.36
N THR A 131 17.18 -3.89 7.55
CA THR A 131 16.26 -3.92 8.67
C THR A 131 16.58 -2.83 9.68
N ILE A 132 15.55 -2.10 10.12
CA ILE A 132 15.62 -1.16 11.24
C ILE A 132 14.91 -1.82 12.42
N VAL A 133 15.58 -1.93 13.56
CA VAL A 133 15.00 -2.53 14.76
C VAL A 133 14.68 -1.44 15.77
N ARG A 134 13.44 -1.45 16.28
CA ARG A 134 12.95 -0.49 17.28
C ARG A 134 12.18 -1.21 18.38
N THR A 135 12.04 -0.54 19.52
CA THR A 135 11.16 -1.01 20.60
C THR A 135 10.02 -0.01 20.76
N VAL A 136 8.79 -0.52 20.79
CA VAL A 136 7.55 0.26 20.91
C VAL A 136 6.66 -0.47 21.90
N ASP A 137 6.22 0.18 22.97
CA ASP A 137 5.27 -0.39 23.95
C ASP A 137 5.60 -1.82 24.45
N GLY A 138 6.89 -2.14 24.59
CA GLY A 138 7.36 -3.45 25.06
C GLY A 138 7.49 -4.55 23.97
N VAL A 139 7.20 -4.23 22.71
CA VAL A 139 7.45 -5.11 21.55
C VAL A 139 8.70 -4.67 20.79
N ARG A 140 9.42 -5.64 20.21
CA ARG A 140 10.51 -5.37 19.28
C ARG A 140 9.92 -5.39 17.86
N VAL A 141 10.12 -4.31 17.13
CA VAL A 141 9.61 -4.11 15.77
C VAL A 141 10.79 -4.12 14.82
N HIS A 142 10.76 -5.02 13.85
CA HIS A 142 11.68 -5.13 12.74
C HIS A 142 11.00 -4.50 11.52
N ILE A 143 11.57 -3.42 11.02
CA ILE A 143 11.12 -2.71 9.82
C ILE A 143 12.06 -3.14 8.69
N THR A 144 11.61 -4.04 7.82
CA THR A 144 12.42 -4.55 6.72
C THR A 144 12.07 -3.80 5.44
N LEU A 145 13.05 -3.08 4.89
CA LEU A 145 12.91 -2.35 3.64
C LEU A 145 13.53 -3.16 2.49
N ARG A 146 12.74 -3.57 1.51
CA ARG A 146 13.26 -4.35 0.37
C ARG A 146 13.99 -3.50 -0.69
N ASP A 147 13.98 -2.19 -0.53
CA ASP A 147 14.79 -1.26 -1.32
C ASP A 147 16.02 -0.77 -0.54
N HIS A 148 17.07 -0.42 -1.28
CA HIS A 148 18.28 0.17 -0.72
C HIS A 148 18.24 1.71 -0.78
N ASN A 149 17.04 2.31 -0.70
CA ASN A 149 16.87 3.76 -0.82
C ASN A 149 17.08 4.44 0.54
N GLU A 150 18.13 5.27 0.66
CA GLU A 150 18.48 5.96 1.91
C GLU A 150 17.40 6.95 2.38
N THR A 151 16.75 7.65 1.44
CA THR A 151 15.66 8.58 1.79
C THR A 151 14.47 7.82 2.35
N ASN A 152 14.14 6.68 1.76
CA ASN A 152 13.07 5.82 2.25
C ASN A 152 13.41 5.24 3.63
N ARG A 153 14.65 4.76 3.80
CA ARG A 153 15.16 4.29 5.10
C ARG A 153 15.02 5.36 6.17
N LEU A 154 15.42 6.60 5.90
CA LEU A 154 15.30 7.71 6.85
C LEU A 154 13.84 8.02 7.19
N ALA A 155 12.92 7.93 6.23
CA ALA A 155 11.50 8.13 6.49
C ALA A 155 10.95 7.07 7.48
N TRP A 156 11.22 5.79 7.22
CA TRP A 156 10.80 4.68 8.09
C TRP A 156 11.56 4.60 9.42
N GLN A 157 12.80 5.09 9.47
CA GLN A 157 13.56 5.17 10.73
C GLN A 157 12.92 6.15 11.71
N ASN A 158 12.37 7.26 11.19
CA ASN A 158 11.86 8.36 12.00
C ASN A 158 10.33 8.36 12.16
N VAL A 159 9.61 7.50 11.44
CA VAL A 159 8.14 7.43 11.54
C VAL A 159 7.73 7.07 12.98
N PRO A 160 6.82 7.81 13.62
CA PRO A 160 6.29 7.40 14.91
C PRO A 160 5.54 6.07 14.78
N LEU A 161 5.83 5.11 15.66
CA LEU A 161 5.14 3.83 15.72
C LEU A 161 4.32 3.76 17.02
N THR A 162 3.19 3.07 16.99
CA THR A 162 2.27 2.90 18.13
C THR A 162 1.63 1.52 18.09
N THR A 163 1.31 0.97 19.25
CA THR A 163 0.42 -0.21 19.37
C THR A 163 -1.05 0.17 19.62
N ASP A 164 -1.33 1.46 19.83
CA ASP A 164 -2.68 2.01 19.98
C ASP A 164 -3.29 2.35 18.62
N PHE A 165 -4.28 1.57 18.18
CA PHE A 165 -4.97 1.78 16.90
C PHE A 165 -5.72 3.09 16.80
N ASP A 166 -6.14 3.70 17.92
CA ASP A 166 -6.84 4.98 17.90
C ASP A 166 -5.87 6.16 17.61
N MET A 167 -4.55 5.92 17.65
CA MET A 167 -3.54 6.88 17.23
C MET A 167 -3.18 6.79 15.75
N VAL A 168 -3.65 5.78 15.01
CA VAL A 168 -3.24 5.52 13.62
C VAL A 168 -4.13 6.33 12.66
N SER A 169 -3.57 7.40 12.09
CA SER A 169 -4.35 8.40 11.34
C SER A 169 -4.93 7.88 10.01
N TRP A 170 -4.25 6.92 9.38
CA TRP A 170 -4.66 6.37 8.09
C TRP A 170 -5.68 5.22 8.21
N LEU A 171 -6.09 4.87 9.43
CA LEU A 171 -7.23 4.00 9.69
C LEU A 171 -8.56 4.78 9.82
N HIS A 172 -8.58 6.09 9.55
CA HIS A 172 -9.72 6.99 9.81
C HIS A 172 -10.13 7.86 8.61
#